data_AF-A0A8J8KP18-F1
#
_entry.id   AF-A0A8J8KP18-F1
#
_cell.length_a   1.000
_cell.length_b   1.000
_cell.length_c   1.000
_cell.angle_alpha   90.00
_cell.angle_beta   90.00
_cell.angle_gamma   90.00
#
_symmetry.space_group_name_H-M   'P 1'
#
loop_
_entity.id
_entity.type
_entity.pdbx_description
1 polymer ?
#
loop_
_entity_poly.entity_id
_entity_poly.type
_entity_poly.pdbx_seq_one_letter_code
_entity_poly.pdbx_strand_id
1 'polypeptide(L)'
;MLRRNLARLLLTAAVTLGISAAAGVPASAHKVYGSWSDNDQLCAVSTCVNTGNLVRLWQTILYAEKLLPQADIDGEFGSQSANATINWQKQYNSNRPAGAPTIDVDGWVGSQSWNGAERRLKYETYDATYDYYNYAGVTGERVVNLRKNKSTGEWFFQKPLNMTWYDTSHGS
;
A
#
# COMPACT_ATOMS: atom_id res chain seq x y z
N MET A 1 36.50 -42.63 68.24
CA MET A 1 37.45 -41.87 67.38
C MET A 1 36.69 -40.72 66.73
N LEU A 2 37.27 -39.53 66.79
CA LEU A 2 36.75 -38.25 66.30
C LEU A 2 36.96 -38.13 64.77
N ARG A 3 36.03 -37.50 64.04
CA ARG A 3 36.34 -36.38 63.10
C ARG A 3 35.06 -35.76 62.50
N ARG A 4 35.05 -34.42 62.57
CA ARG A 4 34.11 -33.46 61.97
C ARG A 4 34.14 -33.54 60.44
N ASN A 5 33.05 -33.12 59.78
CA ASN A 5 33.07 -31.98 58.84
C ASN A 5 31.66 -31.59 58.37
N LEU A 6 31.43 -30.27 58.40
CA LEU A 6 30.25 -29.56 57.89
C LEU A 6 30.32 -29.46 56.36
N ALA A 7 29.16 -29.55 55.69
CA ALA A 7 28.95 -28.87 54.41
C ALA A 7 27.47 -28.50 54.27
N ARG A 8 27.21 -27.19 54.21
CA ARG A 8 25.92 -26.59 53.85
C ARG A 8 25.71 -26.78 52.36
N LEU A 9 24.52 -27.19 51.93
CA LEU A 9 24.11 -27.06 50.54
C LEU A 9 22.80 -26.27 50.48
N LEU A 10 22.92 -25.02 50.04
CA LEU A 10 21.83 -24.19 49.54
C LEU A 10 21.50 -24.67 48.13
N LEU A 11 20.22 -24.91 47.82
CA LEU A 11 19.76 -25.05 46.44
C LEU A 11 18.66 -24.02 46.15
N THR A 12 18.98 -23.19 45.18
CA THR A 12 18.29 -22.00 44.68
C THR A 12 17.03 -22.38 43.90
N ALA A 13 15.91 -21.72 44.18
CA ALA A 13 14.70 -21.79 43.36
C ALA A 13 14.90 -20.92 42.11
N ALA A 14 15.01 -21.54 40.94
CA ALA A 14 15.00 -20.83 39.66
C ALA A 14 13.55 -20.72 39.17
N VAL A 15 12.97 -19.51 39.23
CA VAL A 15 11.69 -19.20 38.59
C VAL A 15 11.99 -18.79 37.15
N THR A 16 11.73 -19.67 36.19
CA THR A 16 11.78 -19.34 34.76
C THR A 16 10.47 -18.71 34.34
N LEU A 17 10.48 -17.39 34.13
CA LEU A 17 9.43 -16.68 33.38
C LEU A 17 9.56 -17.05 31.90
N GLY A 18 8.68 -17.94 31.43
CA GLY A 18 8.55 -18.23 30.00
C GLY A 18 7.96 -17.03 29.27
N ILE A 19 8.80 -16.27 28.57
CA ILE A 19 8.32 -15.28 27.60
C ILE A 19 7.90 -16.04 26.36
N SER A 20 6.60 -16.24 26.19
CA SER A 20 6.03 -16.68 24.93
C SER A 20 6.19 -15.55 23.91
N ALA A 21 7.29 -15.54 23.19
CA ALA A 21 7.39 -14.76 21.96
C ALA A 21 6.47 -15.43 20.93
N ALA A 22 5.22 -14.94 20.84
CA ALA A 22 4.45 -15.12 19.63
C ALA A 22 5.22 -14.37 18.54
N ALA A 23 6.00 -15.11 17.74
CA ALA A 23 6.44 -14.62 16.46
C ALA A 23 5.16 -14.37 15.64
N GLY A 24 4.66 -13.14 15.69
CA GLY A 24 3.72 -12.67 14.69
C GLY A 24 4.43 -12.89 13.35
N VAL A 25 4.00 -13.89 12.60
CA VAL A 25 4.29 -13.91 11.17
C VAL A 25 3.88 -12.53 10.66
N PRO A 26 4.77 -11.74 10.01
CA PRO A 26 4.32 -10.51 9.38
C PRO A 26 3.15 -10.91 8.51
N ALA A 27 1.99 -10.27 8.71
CA ALA A 27 0.86 -10.45 7.82
C ALA A 27 1.41 -10.26 6.41
N SER A 28 1.36 -11.33 5.61
CA SER A 28 2.00 -11.36 4.31
C SER A 28 1.42 -10.22 3.50
N ALA A 29 2.24 -9.19 3.27
CA ALA A 29 2.00 -8.12 2.33
C ALA A 29 1.57 -8.73 1.01
N HIS A 30 0.28 -8.68 0.67
CA HIS A 30 -0.13 -9.02 -0.68
C HIS A 30 0.41 -7.90 -1.57
N LYS A 31 1.36 -8.30 -2.42
CA LYS A 31 1.96 -7.44 -3.43
C LYS A 31 1.21 -7.66 -4.72
N VAL A 32 0.99 -6.58 -5.43
CA VAL A 32 0.31 -6.62 -6.72
C VAL A 32 1.26 -7.19 -7.75
N TYR A 33 0.84 -8.27 -8.40
CA TYR A 33 1.52 -8.87 -9.54
C TYR A 33 0.66 -8.67 -10.79
N GLY A 34 1.22 -8.07 -11.84
CA GLY A 34 0.49 -7.99 -13.13
C GLY A 34 -0.36 -6.73 -13.28
N SER A 35 -1.69 -6.88 -13.36
CA SER A 35 -2.65 -5.77 -13.58
C SER A 35 -3.13 -5.20 -12.26
N TRP A 36 -3.50 -3.93 -12.23
CA TRP A 36 -3.99 -3.30 -11.02
C TRP A 36 -5.39 -3.75 -10.65
N SER A 37 -6.16 -4.36 -11.55
CA SER A 37 -7.49 -4.89 -11.20
C SER A 37 -7.44 -5.97 -10.11
N ASP A 38 -6.27 -6.57 -9.91
CA ASP A 38 -6.02 -7.64 -8.94
C ASP A 38 -5.60 -7.08 -7.56
N ASN A 39 -5.49 -5.75 -7.43
CA ASN A 39 -5.24 -5.10 -6.15
C ASN A 39 -6.41 -5.35 -5.19
N ASP A 40 -6.07 -5.52 -3.91
CA ASP A 40 -7.10 -5.59 -2.88
C ASP A 40 -7.93 -4.31 -2.82
N GLN A 41 -9.20 -4.50 -2.44
CA GLN A 41 -10.12 -3.40 -2.28
C GLN A 41 -9.68 -2.50 -1.13
N LEU A 42 -9.69 -1.17 -1.36
CA LEU A 42 -9.48 -0.19 -0.30
C LEU A 42 -10.78 0.46 0.12
N CYS A 43 -10.97 0.67 1.42
CA CYS A 43 -12.13 1.39 1.95
C CYS A 43 -11.88 1.82 3.41
N ALA A 44 -12.78 2.65 3.96
CA ALA A 44 -12.63 3.21 5.30
C ALA A 44 -13.12 2.31 6.44
N VAL A 45 -13.66 1.12 6.13
CA VAL A 45 -14.20 0.17 7.10
C VAL A 45 -13.33 -1.09 7.17
N SER A 46 -13.50 -1.91 8.22
CA SER A 46 -12.59 -3.02 8.53
C SER A 46 -12.66 -4.24 7.60
N THR A 47 -13.56 -4.25 6.60
CA THR A 47 -13.75 -5.40 5.69
C THR A 47 -12.79 -5.42 4.51
N CYS A 48 -11.89 -4.45 4.42
CA CYS A 48 -11.01 -4.20 3.27
C CYS A 48 -9.65 -3.67 3.76
N VAL A 49 -8.69 -3.51 2.84
CA VAL A 49 -7.40 -2.92 3.18
C VAL A 49 -7.60 -1.42 3.45
N ASN A 50 -7.23 -0.97 4.64
CA ASN A 50 -7.37 0.44 5.04
C ASN A 50 -6.05 1.07 5.48
N THR A 51 -4.94 0.34 5.45
CA THR A 51 -3.61 0.88 5.78
C THR A 51 -2.51 0.30 4.87
N GLY A 52 -1.37 0.98 4.79
CA GLY A 52 -0.15 0.47 4.13
C GLY A 52 0.23 1.19 2.84
N ASN A 53 1.21 0.65 2.10
CA ASN A 53 1.73 1.30 0.89
C ASN A 53 0.73 1.26 -0.28
N LEU A 54 -0.13 0.25 -0.36
CA LEU A 54 -1.22 0.22 -1.35
C LEU A 54 -2.19 1.41 -1.17
N VAL A 55 -2.49 1.79 0.08
CA VAL A 55 -3.25 3.01 0.38
C VAL A 55 -2.47 4.26 -0.04
N ARG A 56 -1.17 4.32 0.26
CA ARG A 56 -0.31 5.46 -0.16
C ARG A 56 -0.23 5.61 -1.67
N LEU A 57 -0.21 4.51 -2.43
CA LEU A 57 -0.29 4.55 -3.89
C LEU A 57 -1.58 5.25 -4.32
N TRP A 58 -2.72 4.83 -3.78
CA TRP A 58 -4.00 5.44 -4.12
C TRP A 58 -4.07 6.92 -3.74
N GLN A 59 -3.65 7.28 -2.52
CA GLN A 59 -3.58 8.67 -2.07
C GLN A 59 -2.65 9.52 -2.95
N THR A 60 -1.57 8.94 -3.47
CA THR A 60 -0.65 9.60 -4.40
C THR A 60 -1.32 9.87 -5.76
N ILE A 61 -2.17 8.95 -6.24
CA ILE A 61 -3.02 9.17 -7.43
C ILE A 61 -4.02 10.31 -7.18
N LEU A 62 -4.71 10.30 -6.03
CA LEU A 62 -5.64 11.37 -5.66
C LEU A 62 -4.94 12.73 -5.54
N TYR A 63 -3.70 12.75 -5.03
CA TYR A 63 -2.87 13.95 -5.01
C TYR A 63 -2.54 14.46 -6.41
N ALA A 64 -2.19 13.57 -7.34
CA ALA A 64 -1.92 13.90 -8.73
C ALA A 64 -3.14 14.55 -9.41
N GLU A 65 -4.33 14.10 -9.02
CA GLU A 65 -5.63 14.58 -9.49
C GLU A 65 -6.08 15.88 -8.80
N LYS A 66 -5.29 16.39 -7.86
CA LYS A 66 -5.62 17.54 -7.00
C LYS A 66 -6.87 17.33 -6.13
N LEU A 67 -7.22 16.09 -5.84
CA LEU A 67 -8.37 15.71 -5.03
C LEU A 67 -8.01 15.47 -3.56
N LEU A 68 -6.72 15.27 -3.27
CA LEU A 68 -6.19 15.08 -1.93
C LEU A 68 -4.96 15.98 -1.74
N PRO A 69 -4.83 16.71 -0.63
CA PRO A 69 -3.62 17.45 -0.34
C PRO A 69 -2.49 16.48 0.00
N GLN A 70 -1.26 16.93 -0.23
CA GLN A 70 -0.08 16.09 -0.04
C GLN A 70 0.13 15.62 1.41
N ALA A 71 -0.33 16.43 2.38
CA ALA A 71 -0.21 16.13 3.81
C ALA A 71 -1.03 14.89 4.21
N ASP A 72 -2.07 14.55 3.44
CA ASP A 72 -2.95 13.41 3.70
C ASP A 72 -2.48 12.13 2.99
N ILE A 73 -1.24 12.11 2.44
CA ILE A 73 -0.59 10.87 1.96
C ILE A 73 0.12 10.21 3.14
N ASP A 74 -0.67 9.61 4.01
CA ASP A 74 -0.26 8.99 5.28
C ASP A 74 -0.27 7.45 5.22
N GLY A 75 -1.01 6.86 4.28
CA GLY A 75 -1.22 5.42 4.19
C GLY A 75 -2.35 4.91 5.08
N GLU A 76 -3.27 5.76 5.49
CA GLU A 76 -4.51 5.42 6.20
C GLU A 76 -5.73 5.82 5.36
N PHE A 77 -6.58 4.85 5.04
CA PHE A 77 -7.77 5.08 4.22
C PHE A 77 -8.92 5.62 5.10
N GLY A 78 -8.80 6.87 5.53
CA GLY A 78 -9.82 7.57 6.30
C GLY A 78 -10.96 8.17 5.45
N SER A 79 -11.84 8.92 6.11
CA SER A 79 -12.96 9.63 5.47
C SER A 79 -12.52 10.61 4.39
N GLN A 80 -11.36 11.27 4.56
CA GLN A 80 -10.79 12.16 3.56
C GLN A 80 -10.42 11.41 2.27
N SER A 81 -9.77 10.26 2.39
CA SER A 81 -9.44 9.38 1.25
C SER A 81 -10.71 8.85 0.57
N ALA A 82 -11.73 8.46 1.34
CA ALA A 82 -13.01 8.01 0.78
C ALA A 82 -13.72 9.13 -0.02
N ASN A 83 -13.80 10.35 0.53
CA ASN A 83 -14.42 11.49 -0.15
C ASN A 83 -13.64 11.89 -1.42
N ALA A 84 -12.32 11.91 -1.36
CA ALA A 84 -11.47 12.15 -2.54
C ALA A 84 -11.65 11.05 -3.60
N THR A 85 -11.82 9.80 -3.18
CA THR A 85 -12.12 8.66 -4.06
C THR A 85 -13.46 8.83 -4.77
N ILE A 86 -14.52 9.25 -4.06
CA ILE A 86 -15.81 9.59 -4.67
C ILE A 86 -15.64 10.62 -5.78
N ASN A 87 -14.86 11.68 -5.51
CA ASN A 87 -14.61 12.74 -6.49
C ASN A 87 -13.80 12.22 -7.69
N TRP A 88 -12.84 11.34 -7.45
CA TRP A 88 -12.07 10.69 -8.52
C TRP A 88 -12.96 9.81 -9.40
N GLN A 89 -13.84 9.00 -8.80
CA GLN A 89 -14.75 8.12 -9.55
C GLN A 89 -15.73 8.93 -10.41
N LYS A 90 -16.29 10.03 -9.86
CA LYS A 90 -17.11 10.98 -10.61
C LYS A 90 -16.32 11.59 -11.78
N GLN A 91 -15.12 12.08 -11.51
CA GLN A 91 -14.25 12.68 -12.53
C GLN A 91 -13.93 11.66 -13.63
N TYR A 92 -13.56 10.43 -13.27
CA TYR A 92 -13.36 9.32 -14.19
C TYR A 92 -14.57 9.07 -15.05
N ASN A 93 -15.76 8.93 -14.47
CA ASN A 93 -16.96 8.72 -15.28
C ASN A 93 -17.25 9.85 -16.26
N SER A 94 -16.86 11.09 -15.96
CA SER A 94 -17.01 12.23 -16.85
C SER A 94 -15.95 12.32 -17.95
N ASN A 95 -14.76 11.75 -17.77
CA ASN A 95 -13.63 11.92 -18.71
C ASN A 95 -12.87 10.62 -19.02
N ARG A 96 -13.51 9.46 -18.80
CA ARG A 96 -12.91 8.15 -19.03
C ARG A 96 -12.55 7.96 -20.51
N PRO A 97 -11.51 7.16 -20.81
CA PRO A 97 -11.17 6.81 -22.19
C PRO A 97 -12.36 6.21 -22.96
N ALA A 98 -12.40 6.44 -24.27
CA ALA A 98 -13.43 5.84 -25.13
C ALA A 98 -13.41 4.31 -24.99
N GLY A 99 -14.60 3.72 -24.82
CA GLY A 99 -14.76 2.27 -24.61
C GLY A 99 -14.51 1.79 -23.17
N ALA A 100 -14.09 2.66 -22.25
CA ALA A 100 -14.04 2.31 -20.83
C ALA A 100 -15.44 2.28 -20.20
N PRO A 101 -15.72 1.33 -19.29
CA PRO A 101 -17.02 1.24 -18.63
C PRO A 101 -17.25 2.41 -17.66
N THR A 102 -18.52 2.69 -17.37
CA THR A 102 -18.87 3.45 -16.15
C THR A 102 -18.49 2.62 -14.94
N ILE A 103 -17.94 3.28 -13.93
CA ILE A 103 -17.61 2.66 -12.64
C ILE A 103 -18.54 3.15 -11.54
N ASP A 104 -18.67 2.38 -10.47
CA ASP A 104 -19.45 2.77 -9.31
C ASP A 104 -18.83 3.95 -8.57
N VAL A 105 -19.68 4.76 -7.92
CA VAL A 105 -19.29 5.96 -7.17
C VAL A 105 -19.65 5.74 -5.70
N ASP A 106 -18.82 4.98 -5.00
CA ASP A 106 -19.04 4.48 -3.64
C ASP A 106 -17.94 4.94 -2.65
N GLY A 107 -16.86 5.55 -3.13
CA GLY A 107 -15.71 5.93 -2.32
C GLY A 107 -14.79 4.78 -1.92
N TRP A 108 -15.01 3.60 -2.50
CA TRP A 108 -14.17 2.43 -2.32
C TRP A 108 -13.28 2.25 -3.55
N VAL A 109 -12.09 1.69 -3.34
CA VAL A 109 -11.15 1.41 -4.43
C VAL A 109 -11.18 -0.07 -4.73
N GLY A 110 -12.20 -0.49 -5.47
CA GLY A 110 -12.30 -1.84 -6.02
C GLY A 110 -11.61 -2.00 -7.36
N SER A 111 -11.74 -3.19 -7.95
CA SER A 111 -11.12 -3.56 -9.24
C SER A 111 -11.43 -2.57 -10.38
N GLN A 112 -12.65 -2.02 -10.42
CA GLN A 112 -13.04 -1.00 -11.40
C GLN A 112 -12.24 0.30 -11.27
N SER A 113 -12.06 0.80 -10.05
CA SER A 113 -11.30 2.02 -9.78
C SER A 113 -9.82 1.82 -10.08
N TRP A 114 -9.27 0.67 -9.67
CA TRP A 114 -7.90 0.30 -9.97
C TRP A 114 -7.63 0.20 -11.47
N ASN A 115 -8.47 -0.52 -12.20
CA ASN A 115 -8.36 -0.63 -13.66
C ASN A 115 -8.53 0.74 -14.34
N GLY A 116 -9.43 1.58 -13.82
CA GLY A 116 -9.61 2.94 -14.31
C GLY A 116 -8.35 3.79 -14.16
N ALA A 117 -7.66 3.70 -13.02
CA ALA A 117 -6.39 4.37 -12.80
C ALA A 117 -5.25 3.79 -13.65
N GLU A 118 -5.16 2.46 -13.77
CA GLU A 118 -4.14 1.80 -14.61
C GLU A 118 -4.24 2.23 -16.08
N ARG A 119 -5.46 2.39 -16.61
CA ARG A 119 -5.69 2.89 -17.98
C ARG A 119 -5.19 4.31 -18.23
N ARG A 120 -4.92 5.07 -17.18
CA ARG A 120 -4.35 6.44 -17.27
C ARG A 120 -2.83 6.45 -17.18
N LEU A 121 -2.20 5.31 -16.92
CA LEU A 121 -0.75 5.20 -16.97
C LEU A 121 -0.25 5.46 -18.39
N LYS A 122 0.80 6.25 -18.50
CA LYS A 122 1.55 6.41 -19.73
C LYS A 122 2.89 5.72 -19.57
N TYR A 123 3.22 4.91 -20.56
CA TYR A 123 4.54 4.33 -20.65
C TYR A 123 5.57 5.41 -21.00
N GLU A 124 6.68 5.42 -20.28
CA GLU A 124 7.74 6.41 -20.47
C GLU A 124 9.00 5.79 -21.07
N THR A 125 9.57 4.78 -20.40
CA THR A 125 10.85 4.18 -20.79
C THR A 125 11.04 2.82 -20.11
N TYR A 126 12.20 2.19 -20.33
CA TYR A 126 12.58 0.94 -19.70
C TYR A 126 14.09 0.85 -19.46
N ASP A 127 14.48 0.00 -18.52
CA ASP A 127 15.84 -0.48 -18.35
C ASP A 127 15.88 -2.02 -18.33
N ALA A 128 17.01 -2.61 -17.91
CA ALA A 128 17.17 -4.06 -17.83
C ALA A 128 16.24 -4.74 -16.79
N THR A 129 15.76 -3.99 -15.81
CA THR A 129 15.01 -4.49 -14.64
C THR A 129 13.55 -4.02 -14.64
N TYR A 130 13.28 -2.81 -15.13
CA TYR A 130 11.99 -2.14 -14.95
C TYR A 130 11.43 -1.57 -16.26
N ASP A 131 10.10 -1.58 -16.35
CA ASP A 131 9.34 -0.68 -17.21
C ASP A 131 8.87 0.53 -16.37
N TYR A 132 9.05 1.73 -16.89
CA TYR A 132 8.71 2.98 -16.20
C TYR A 132 7.46 3.61 -16.82
N TYR A 133 6.62 4.13 -15.94
CA TYR A 133 5.36 4.74 -16.26
C TYR A 133 5.20 6.06 -15.51
N ASN A 134 4.32 6.90 -16.00
CA ASN A 134 3.79 8.01 -15.22
C ASN A 134 2.26 7.95 -15.12
N TYR A 135 1.76 8.50 -14.02
CA TYR A 135 0.37 8.87 -13.87
C TYR A 135 0.31 10.39 -13.79
N ALA A 136 -0.25 11.03 -14.81
CA ALA A 136 -0.56 12.45 -14.80
C ALA A 136 -2.04 12.63 -14.49
N GLY A 137 -2.38 13.39 -13.45
CA GLY A 137 -3.76 13.75 -13.18
C GLY A 137 -4.37 14.59 -14.32
N VAL A 138 -5.67 14.88 -14.25
CA VAL A 138 -6.42 15.54 -15.33
C VAL A 138 -5.81 16.88 -15.78
N THR A 139 -5.19 17.64 -14.87
CA THR A 139 -4.54 18.92 -15.23
C THR A 139 -3.11 18.74 -15.76
N GLY A 140 -2.50 17.57 -15.60
CA GLY A 140 -1.12 17.27 -15.98
C GLY A 140 -0.05 17.93 -15.10
N GLU A 141 -0.42 18.76 -14.13
CA GLU A 141 0.53 19.54 -13.32
C GLU A 141 1.24 18.72 -12.24
N ARG A 142 0.62 17.62 -11.80
CA ARG A 142 1.20 16.70 -10.81
C ARG A 142 1.32 15.33 -11.43
N VAL A 143 2.54 14.78 -11.35
CA VAL A 143 2.90 13.51 -11.96
C VAL A 143 3.41 12.57 -10.88
N VAL A 144 2.95 11.33 -10.94
CA VAL A 144 3.45 10.22 -10.12
C VAL A 144 4.29 9.35 -11.03
N ASN A 145 5.50 9.01 -10.61
CA ASN A 145 6.33 8.04 -11.31
C ASN A 145 6.09 6.66 -10.74
N LEU A 146 5.93 5.69 -11.64
CA LEU A 146 5.69 4.30 -11.31
C LEU A 146 6.67 3.44 -12.09
N ARG A 147 6.97 2.26 -11.58
CA ARG A 147 7.74 1.26 -12.32
C ARG A 147 7.26 -0.14 -12.00
N LYS A 148 7.37 -1.02 -12.99
CA LYS A 148 7.02 -2.43 -12.87
C LYS A 148 8.28 -3.26 -13.08
N ASN A 149 8.59 -4.16 -12.14
CA ASN A 149 9.69 -5.10 -12.30
C ASN A 149 9.34 -6.11 -13.40
N LYS A 150 10.21 -6.27 -14.39
CA LYS A 150 9.98 -7.15 -15.54
C LYS A 150 9.98 -8.63 -15.19
N SER A 151 10.78 -9.02 -14.20
CA SER A 151 10.93 -10.42 -13.79
C SER A 151 9.86 -10.85 -12.79
N THR A 152 9.52 -9.98 -11.83
CA THR A 152 8.55 -10.32 -10.78
C THR A 152 7.13 -9.82 -11.08
N GLY A 153 6.98 -8.81 -11.94
CA GLY A 153 5.69 -8.16 -12.18
C GLY A 153 5.24 -7.22 -11.06
N GLU A 154 6.06 -7.02 -10.03
CA GLU A 154 5.77 -6.14 -8.89
C GLU A 154 5.78 -4.67 -9.30
N TRP A 155 4.84 -3.91 -8.74
CA TRP A 155 4.74 -2.46 -8.93
C TRP A 155 5.41 -1.68 -7.81
N PHE A 156 5.97 -0.54 -8.19
CA PHE A 156 6.55 0.44 -7.29
C PHE A 156 6.11 1.84 -7.70
N PHE A 157 6.04 2.75 -6.74
CA PHE A 157 5.69 4.15 -6.98
C PHE A 157 6.60 5.09 -6.19
N GLN A 158 6.78 6.31 -6.69
CA GLN A 158 7.46 7.36 -5.94
C GLN A 158 6.44 8.15 -5.10
N LYS A 159 6.68 8.25 -3.79
CA LYS A 159 5.91 9.15 -2.94
C LYS A 159 6.27 10.60 -3.30
N PRO A 160 5.28 11.51 -3.44
CA PRO A 160 5.54 12.94 -3.58
C PRO A 160 6.41 13.45 -2.43
N LEU A 161 7.39 14.32 -2.72
CA LEU A 161 8.43 14.93 -1.84
C LEU A 161 9.80 14.26 -1.82
N ASN A 162 9.90 13.01 -1.40
CA ASN A 162 11.21 12.38 -1.18
C ASN A 162 11.70 11.56 -2.38
N MET A 163 10.89 11.46 -3.44
CA MET A 163 11.16 10.70 -4.66
C MET A 163 11.63 9.26 -4.38
N THR A 164 11.31 8.74 -3.20
CA THR A 164 11.72 7.42 -2.75
C THR A 164 10.74 6.41 -3.32
N TRP A 165 11.27 5.29 -3.80
CA TRP A 165 10.48 4.19 -4.33
C TRP A 165 9.91 3.34 -3.21
N TYR A 166 8.59 3.16 -3.20
CA TYR A 166 7.86 2.26 -2.32
C TYR A 166 7.29 1.11 -3.14
N ASP A 167 7.22 -0.08 -2.57
CA ASP A 167 6.45 -1.18 -3.15
C ASP A 167 4.94 -0.95 -2.98
N THR A 168 4.11 -1.82 -3.55
CA THR A 168 2.64 -1.79 -3.39
C THR A 168 2.14 -2.73 -2.29
N SER A 169 2.95 -2.97 -1.26
CA SER A 169 2.57 -3.83 -0.13
C SER A 169 1.41 -3.26 0.69
N HIS A 170 0.62 -4.14 1.29
CA HIS A 170 -0.20 -3.80 2.45
C HIS A 170 0.03 -4.85 3.54
N GLY A 171 0.82 -4.48 4.52
CA GLY A 171 1.11 -5.26 5.72
C GLY A 171 1.33 -4.26 6.85
N SER A 172 0.72 -4.53 8.00
CA SER A 172 0.94 -3.82 9.26
C SER A 172 2.35 -4.04 9.79
#